data_AF-A0A9N8L8L9-F1
#
_entry.id   AF-A0A9N8L8L9-F1
#
_cell.length_a   1.000
_cell.length_b   1.000
_cell.length_c   1.000
_cell.angle_alpha   90.00
_cell.angle_beta   90.00
_cell.angle_gamma   90.00
#
_symmetry.space_group_name_H-M   'P 1'
#
loop_
_entity.id
_entity.type
_entity.pdbx_description
1 polymer ?
#
loop_
_entity_poly.entity_id
_entity_poly.type
_entity_poly.pdbx_seq_one_letter_code
_entity_poly.pdbx_strand_id
1 'polypeptide(L)'
;MVERPTVLDIVKSTLMARVPRHKADTNKDHSIWGEYWSTAVDTLLDDASFRIALRELWDRINNVKMLQRVLRPVIANLHASGSPILDPAAVRRSFAEQRMSATESVVRGLTMPELTLLITARHIHNRGRIWFNFEMCWDELRRWLGVQAEFEKGHSTNRSAEDQDQDTGPSPYRFRMRQVGQIGGDRHNGSRTDRNKAKMAFKNLLELELFMPDASFSTLNMTSLAGGLGGLSATRKGSLLRDELVPVRCQIEVGNIVKLVEEMVEKGEGDVGADRRLLNWAKGSGL
;
A
#
# COMPACT_ATOMS: atom_id res chain seq x y z
N MET A 1 32.95 -24.39 -26.70
CA MET A 1 32.07 -23.28 -26.27
C MET A 1 31.18 -23.82 -25.18
N VAL A 2 31.24 -23.28 -23.97
CA VAL A 2 30.36 -23.70 -22.87
C VAL A 2 29.07 -22.90 -23.02
N GLU A 3 27.96 -23.56 -23.36
CA GLU A 3 26.65 -22.91 -23.37
C GLU A 3 26.37 -22.36 -21.98
N ARG A 4 26.00 -21.08 -21.91
CA ARG A 4 25.63 -20.46 -20.64
C ARG A 4 24.31 -21.07 -20.19
N PRO A 5 24.20 -21.58 -18.96
CA PRO A 5 22.95 -22.13 -18.45
C PRO A 5 21.86 -21.06 -18.50
N THR A 6 20.66 -21.45 -18.94
CA THR A 6 19.50 -20.57 -18.99
C THR A 6 18.96 -20.34 -17.57
N VAL A 7 18.14 -19.29 -17.39
CA VAL A 7 17.47 -19.02 -16.10
C VAL A 7 16.62 -20.22 -15.67
N LEU A 8 16.00 -20.92 -16.62
CA LEU A 8 15.22 -22.14 -16.37
C LEU A 8 16.11 -23.26 -15.81
N ASP A 9 17.32 -23.43 -16.35
CA ASP A 9 18.28 -24.43 -15.86
C ASP A 9 18.69 -24.14 -14.41
N ILE A 10 18.91 -22.86 -14.07
CA ILE A 10 19.25 -22.43 -12.71
C ILE A 10 18.08 -22.69 -11.75
N VAL A 11 16.85 -22.40 -12.16
CA VAL A 11 15.64 -22.65 -11.34
C VAL A 11 15.47 -24.15 -11.11
N LYS A 12 15.53 -24.95 -12.19
CA LYS A 12 15.40 -26.41 -12.12
C LYS A 12 16.46 -27.00 -11.21
N SER A 13 17.72 -26.62 -11.38
CA SER A 13 18.82 -27.06 -10.51
C SER A 13 18.58 -26.70 -9.04
N THR A 14 18.10 -25.47 -8.77
CA THR A 14 17.82 -25.00 -7.39
C THR A 14 16.68 -25.78 -6.73
N LEU A 15 15.63 -26.12 -7.48
CA LEU A 15 14.49 -26.90 -6.99
C LEU A 15 14.86 -28.36 -6.76
N MET A 16 15.69 -28.94 -7.62
CA MET A 16 16.16 -30.32 -7.49
C MET A 16 17.16 -30.50 -6.33
N ALA A 17 17.98 -29.49 -6.04
CA ALA A 17 18.98 -29.54 -4.97
C ALA A 17 18.40 -29.60 -3.55
N ARG A 18 17.10 -29.32 -3.37
CA ARG A 18 16.44 -29.24 -2.06
C ARG A 18 15.69 -30.49 -1.62
N VAL A 19 15.68 -31.57 -2.40
CA VAL A 19 15.06 -32.84 -1.98
C VAL A 19 15.82 -33.36 -0.74
N PRO A 20 15.19 -33.40 0.45
CA PRO A 20 15.85 -33.88 1.64
C PRO A 20 16.22 -35.35 1.44
N ARG A 21 17.50 -35.69 1.60
CA ARG A 21 17.96 -37.07 1.70
C ARG A 21 17.53 -37.62 3.07
N HIS A 22 16.24 -37.87 3.24
CA HIS A 22 15.75 -38.53 4.44
C HIS A 22 16.26 -39.98 4.44
N LYS A 23 16.74 -40.46 5.59
CA LYS A 23 17.44 -41.76 5.77
C LYS A 23 16.58 -43.02 5.58
N ALA A 24 15.38 -42.91 5.02
CA ALA A 24 14.45 -44.02 4.94
C ALA A 24 13.96 -44.25 3.52
N ASP A 25 13.93 -45.54 3.19
CA ASP A 25 13.27 -46.19 2.07
C ASP A 25 13.96 -46.12 0.70
N THR A 26 13.65 -47.13 -0.08
CA THR A 26 14.57 -47.80 -0.98
C THR A 26 15.09 -46.88 -2.10
N ASN A 27 16.25 -47.21 -2.68
CA ASN A 27 16.79 -46.47 -3.83
C ASN A 27 15.77 -46.32 -4.99
N LYS A 28 14.75 -47.20 -5.03
CA LYS A 28 13.62 -47.14 -5.96
C LYS A 28 12.65 -45.98 -5.65
N ASP A 29 12.27 -45.79 -4.38
CA ASP A 29 11.31 -44.75 -3.97
C ASP A 29 11.88 -43.35 -4.21
N HIS A 30 13.19 -43.18 -3.96
CA HIS A 30 13.90 -41.95 -4.31
C HIS A 30 13.92 -41.67 -5.82
N SER A 31 14.05 -42.70 -6.66
CA SER A 31 14.00 -42.55 -8.12
C SER A 31 12.62 -42.13 -8.61
N ILE A 32 11.57 -42.80 -8.11
CA ILE A 32 10.17 -42.52 -8.47
C ILE A 32 9.80 -41.09 -8.06
N TRP A 33 10.20 -40.66 -6.86
CA TRP A 33 9.99 -39.28 -6.44
C TRP A 33 10.83 -38.31 -7.29
N GLY A 34 12.10 -38.61 -7.59
CA GLY A 34 12.90 -37.76 -8.49
C GLY A 34 12.21 -37.49 -9.83
N GLU A 35 11.64 -38.51 -10.45
CA GLU A 35 10.88 -38.40 -11.71
C GLU A 35 9.59 -37.59 -11.56
N TYR A 36 8.82 -37.85 -10.50
CA TYR A 36 7.58 -37.12 -10.23
C TYR A 36 7.85 -35.63 -9.92
N TRP A 37 8.91 -35.31 -9.15
CA TRP A 37 9.31 -33.93 -8.89
C TRP A 37 9.78 -33.23 -10.16
N SER A 38 10.59 -33.90 -10.98
CA SER A 38 11.04 -33.34 -12.25
C SER A 38 9.85 -33.00 -13.13
N THR A 39 8.89 -33.92 -13.26
CA THR A 39 7.67 -33.70 -14.05
C THR A 39 6.86 -32.51 -13.52
N ALA A 40 6.71 -32.39 -12.20
CA ALA A 40 6.01 -31.27 -11.58
C ALA A 40 6.72 -29.93 -11.81
N VAL A 41 8.04 -29.91 -11.72
CA VAL A 41 8.84 -28.72 -12.03
C VAL A 41 8.77 -28.37 -13.51
N ASP A 42 8.87 -29.36 -14.41
CA ASP A 42 8.76 -29.15 -15.85
C ASP A 42 7.38 -28.58 -16.22
N THR A 43 6.31 -29.11 -15.62
CA THR A 43 4.95 -28.56 -15.75
C THR A 43 4.86 -27.11 -15.28
N LEU A 44 5.51 -26.76 -14.17
CA LEU A 44 5.57 -25.37 -13.69
C LEU A 44 6.37 -24.46 -14.64
N LEU A 45 7.48 -24.96 -15.20
CA LEU A 45 8.30 -24.21 -16.16
C LEU A 45 7.60 -24.04 -17.51
N ASP A 46 6.71 -24.95 -17.88
CA ASP A 46 5.89 -24.87 -19.09
C ASP A 46 4.72 -23.89 -18.95
N ASP A 47 4.29 -23.59 -17.72
CA ASP A 47 3.25 -22.58 -17.48
C ASP A 47 3.68 -21.20 -18.00
N ALA A 48 2.89 -20.65 -18.93
CA ALA A 48 3.20 -19.38 -19.58
C ALA A 48 3.22 -18.21 -18.58
N SER A 49 2.32 -18.23 -17.61
CA SER A 49 2.20 -17.15 -16.63
C SER A 49 3.36 -17.14 -15.63
N PHE A 50 3.84 -18.32 -15.22
CA PHE A 50 5.03 -18.47 -14.39
C PHE A 50 6.28 -18.00 -15.13
N ARG A 51 6.43 -18.35 -16.41
CA ARG A 51 7.56 -17.87 -17.24
C ARG A 51 7.57 -16.35 -17.39
N ILE A 52 6.42 -15.72 -17.57
CA ILE A 52 6.29 -14.25 -17.61
C ILE A 52 6.73 -13.66 -16.26
N ALA A 53 6.19 -14.15 -15.15
CA ALA A 53 6.54 -13.66 -13.81
C ALA A 53 8.04 -13.85 -13.48
N LEU A 54 8.62 -14.98 -13.88
CA LEU A 54 10.04 -15.28 -13.70
C LEU A 54 10.92 -14.34 -14.54
N ARG A 55 10.54 -14.09 -15.80
CA ARG A 55 11.24 -13.14 -16.67
C ARG A 55 11.19 -11.72 -16.08
N GLU A 56 10.02 -11.27 -15.64
CA GLU A 56 9.88 -9.96 -15.00
C GLU A 56 10.74 -9.83 -13.73
N LEU A 57 10.81 -10.88 -12.90
CA LEU A 57 11.68 -10.89 -11.72
C LEU A 57 13.15 -10.78 -12.13
N TRP A 58 13.55 -11.59 -13.12
CA TRP A 58 14.93 -11.65 -13.59
C TRP A 58 15.38 -10.32 -14.19
N ASP A 59 14.56 -9.73 -15.06
CA ASP A 59 14.82 -8.45 -15.72
C ASP A 59 14.99 -7.30 -14.71
N ARG A 60 14.26 -7.36 -13.57
CA ARG A 60 14.33 -6.31 -12.54
C ARG A 60 15.47 -6.49 -11.55
N ILE A 61 15.72 -7.70 -11.08
CA ILE A 61 16.54 -7.94 -9.88
C ILE A 61 17.83 -8.71 -10.19
N ASN A 62 17.83 -9.57 -11.23
CA ASN A 62 18.96 -10.41 -11.64
C ASN A 62 19.67 -11.13 -10.45
N ASN A 63 18.89 -11.55 -9.43
CA ASN A 63 19.41 -12.13 -8.20
C ASN A 63 18.70 -13.44 -7.85
N VAL A 64 19.47 -14.55 -7.88
CA VAL A 64 18.99 -15.89 -7.53
C VAL A 64 18.50 -15.98 -6.09
N LYS A 65 19.04 -15.17 -5.16
CA LYS A 65 18.58 -15.15 -3.76
C LYS A 65 17.13 -14.69 -3.63
N MET A 66 16.70 -13.76 -4.50
CA MET A 66 15.32 -13.29 -4.50
C MET A 66 14.38 -14.37 -5.01
N LEU A 67 14.76 -15.07 -6.07
CA LEU A 67 14.01 -16.24 -6.55
C LEU A 67 13.87 -17.30 -5.45
N GLN A 68 14.95 -17.60 -4.73
CA GLN A 68 14.89 -18.52 -3.59
C GLN A 68 13.96 -18.03 -2.48
N ARG A 69 13.90 -16.71 -2.24
CA ARG A 69 13.02 -16.09 -1.24
C ARG A 69 11.55 -16.22 -1.63
N VAL A 70 11.22 -16.06 -2.91
CA VAL A 70 9.86 -16.26 -3.46
C VAL A 70 9.45 -17.72 -3.43
N LEU A 71 10.33 -18.64 -3.84
CA LEU A 71 10.00 -20.06 -3.90
C LEU A 71 9.92 -20.72 -2.52
N ARG A 72 10.66 -20.22 -1.52
CA ARG A 72 10.73 -20.81 -0.18
C ARG A 72 9.34 -20.97 0.50
N PRO A 73 8.49 -19.93 0.63
CA PRO A 73 7.17 -20.10 1.25
C PRO A 73 6.27 -21.05 0.48
N VAL A 74 6.35 -21.08 -0.86
CA VAL A 74 5.56 -22.00 -1.68
C VAL A 74 5.96 -23.45 -1.42
N ILE A 75 7.26 -23.74 -1.41
CA ILE A 75 7.78 -25.07 -1.13
C ILE A 75 7.48 -25.50 0.31
N ALA A 76 7.58 -24.58 1.27
CA ALA A 76 7.30 -24.85 2.68
C ALA A 76 5.82 -25.14 2.96
N ASN A 77 4.90 -24.63 2.12
CA ASN A 77 3.46 -24.85 2.23
C ASN A 77 2.98 -26.10 1.46
N LEU A 78 3.89 -26.89 0.86
CA LEU A 78 3.52 -28.17 0.27
C LEU A 78 3.16 -29.16 1.38
N HIS A 79 1.99 -29.77 1.25
CA HIS A 79 1.49 -30.73 2.23
C HIS A 79 1.12 -32.03 1.52
N ALA A 80 1.55 -33.16 2.08
CA ALA A 80 1.36 -34.48 1.47
C ALA A 80 -0.11 -34.82 1.20
N SER A 81 -1.04 -34.35 2.05
CA SER A 81 -2.46 -34.70 1.96
C SER A 81 -3.35 -33.76 1.15
N GLY A 82 -2.89 -32.53 0.85
CA GLY A 82 -3.78 -31.49 0.28
C GLY A 82 -3.20 -30.75 -0.91
N SER A 83 -1.88 -30.56 -0.95
CA SER A 83 -1.19 -29.80 -2.00
C SER A 83 0.23 -30.33 -2.18
N PRO A 84 0.41 -31.55 -2.71
CA PRO A 84 1.74 -32.12 -2.91
C PRO A 84 2.47 -31.52 -4.11
N ILE A 85 1.77 -30.78 -4.97
CA ILE A 85 2.30 -30.23 -6.22
C ILE A 85 2.47 -28.71 -6.10
N LEU A 86 3.51 -28.19 -6.75
CA LEU A 86 3.72 -26.75 -6.90
C LEU A 86 2.58 -26.14 -7.73
N ASP A 87 1.74 -25.34 -7.10
CA ASP A 87 0.70 -24.55 -7.78
C ASP A 87 1.30 -23.26 -8.38
N PRO A 88 1.25 -23.07 -9.72
CA PRO A 88 1.70 -21.84 -10.35
C PRO A 88 1.03 -20.59 -9.77
N ALA A 89 -0.25 -20.67 -9.36
CA ALA A 89 -0.97 -19.55 -8.78
C ALA A 89 -0.44 -19.19 -7.38
N ALA A 90 -0.09 -20.17 -6.54
CA ALA A 90 0.61 -19.94 -5.27
C ALA A 90 1.97 -19.27 -5.48
N VAL A 91 2.71 -19.67 -6.52
CA VAL A 91 3.98 -19.03 -6.86
C VAL A 91 3.76 -17.57 -7.27
N ARG A 92 2.80 -17.28 -8.15
CA ARG A 92 2.47 -15.89 -8.54
C ARG A 92 2.04 -15.03 -7.35
N ARG A 93 1.26 -15.57 -6.41
CA ARG A 93 0.90 -14.87 -5.17
C ARG A 93 2.14 -14.53 -4.34
N SER A 94 3.02 -15.50 -4.13
CA SER A 94 4.28 -15.23 -3.41
C SER A 94 5.17 -14.23 -4.14
N PHE A 95 5.18 -14.24 -5.47
CA PHE A 95 5.84 -13.21 -6.28
C PHE A 95 5.26 -11.83 -6.02
N ALA A 96 3.93 -11.69 -6.04
CA ALA A 96 3.27 -10.42 -5.78
C ALA A 96 3.56 -9.90 -4.36
N GLU A 97 3.50 -10.77 -3.36
CA GLU A 97 3.79 -10.44 -1.95
C GLU A 97 5.24 -10.00 -1.75
N GLN A 98 6.21 -10.71 -2.34
CA GLN A 98 7.63 -10.37 -2.18
C GLN A 98 8.07 -9.17 -3.04
N ARG A 99 7.29 -8.82 -4.08
CA ARG A 99 7.50 -7.60 -4.88
C ARG A 99 6.95 -6.36 -4.19
N MET A 100 6.00 -6.52 -3.28
CA MET A 100 5.42 -5.42 -2.56
C MET A 100 6.50 -4.75 -1.72
N SER A 101 6.76 -3.46 -2.00
CA SER A 101 7.66 -2.67 -1.17
C SER A 101 7.11 -2.61 0.26
N ALA A 102 7.97 -2.55 1.28
CA ALA A 102 7.54 -2.31 2.65
C ALA A 102 6.65 -1.04 2.73
N THR A 103 7.02 0.01 1.99
CA THR A 103 6.24 1.24 1.87
C THR A 103 4.87 0.99 1.23
N GLU A 104 4.81 0.15 0.20
CA GLU A 104 3.55 -0.17 -0.48
C GLU A 104 2.61 -0.95 0.46
N SER A 105 3.13 -1.92 1.20
CA SER A 105 2.35 -2.65 2.20
C SER A 105 1.80 -1.73 3.28
N VAL A 106 2.58 -0.74 3.73
CA VAL A 106 2.12 0.28 4.68
C VAL A 106 1.02 1.13 4.07
N VAL A 107 1.18 1.59 2.82
CA VAL A 107 0.18 2.42 2.11
C VAL A 107 -1.15 1.67 1.95
N ARG A 108 -1.12 0.39 1.58
CA ARG A 108 -2.32 -0.46 1.45
C ARG A 108 -3.06 -0.64 2.79
N GLY A 109 -2.35 -0.52 3.91
CA GLY A 109 -2.91 -0.60 5.27
C GLY A 109 -3.42 0.73 5.83
N LEU A 110 -3.30 1.85 5.11
CA LEU A 110 -3.72 3.16 5.59
C LEU A 110 -5.24 3.26 5.70
N THR A 111 -5.70 3.97 6.73
CA THR A 111 -7.09 4.39 6.87
C THR A 111 -7.44 5.48 5.87
N MET A 112 -8.75 5.69 5.64
CA MET A 112 -9.22 6.71 4.69
C MET A 112 -8.68 8.13 4.98
N PRO A 113 -8.66 8.63 6.23
CA PRO A 113 -8.10 9.96 6.52
C PRO A 113 -6.61 10.06 6.23
N GLU A 114 -5.84 9.01 6.50
CA GLU A 114 -4.39 8.95 6.23
C GLU A 114 -4.14 8.97 4.72
N LEU A 115 -4.86 8.15 3.96
CA LEU A 115 -4.74 8.15 2.50
C LEU A 115 -5.18 9.48 1.87
N THR A 116 -6.24 10.08 2.41
CA THR A 116 -6.71 11.40 1.96
C THR A 116 -5.62 12.45 2.16
N LEU A 117 -4.95 12.47 3.32
CA LEU A 117 -3.82 13.37 3.58
C LEU A 117 -2.61 13.08 2.69
N LEU A 118 -2.36 11.82 2.33
CA LEU A 118 -1.30 11.46 1.39
C LEU A 118 -1.59 12.02 -0.02
N ILE A 119 -2.85 11.97 -0.47
CA ILE A 119 -3.28 12.60 -1.72
C ILE A 119 -3.16 14.12 -1.65
N THR A 120 -3.54 14.72 -0.52
CA THR A 120 -3.35 16.15 -0.28
C THR A 120 -1.88 16.57 -0.41
N ALA A 121 -0.96 15.81 0.19
CA ALA A 121 0.47 16.06 0.08
C ALA A 121 0.93 16.04 -1.39
N ARG A 122 0.42 15.09 -2.18
CA ARG A 122 0.63 15.08 -3.64
C ARG A 122 0.16 16.37 -4.32
N HIS A 123 -1.03 16.88 -4.01
CA HIS A 123 -1.51 18.12 -4.62
C HIS A 123 -0.64 19.32 -4.25
N ILE A 124 -0.15 19.36 -3.01
CA ILE A 124 0.80 20.39 -2.58
C ILE A 124 2.12 20.29 -3.35
N HIS A 125 2.63 19.06 -3.55
CA HIS A 125 3.83 18.80 -4.36
C HIS A 125 3.64 19.22 -5.83
N ASN A 126 2.49 18.92 -6.44
CA ASN A 126 2.19 19.33 -7.82
C ASN A 126 2.16 20.85 -8.01
N ARG A 127 1.90 21.61 -6.94
CA ARG A 127 2.01 23.08 -6.93
C ARG A 127 3.45 23.59 -6.70
N GLY A 128 4.44 22.70 -6.75
CA GLY A 128 5.86 23.02 -6.62
C GLY A 128 6.36 23.13 -5.18
N ARG A 129 5.59 22.69 -4.18
CA ARG A 129 6.00 22.74 -2.77
C ARG A 129 6.44 21.36 -2.29
N ILE A 130 7.74 21.19 -2.11
CA ILE A 130 8.34 19.92 -1.64
C ILE A 130 8.15 19.72 -0.13
N TRP A 131 8.12 20.82 0.63
CA TRP A 131 7.86 20.81 2.06
C TRP A 131 6.47 21.36 2.36
N PHE A 132 5.81 20.76 3.34
CA PHE A 132 4.50 21.19 3.81
C PHE A 132 4.34 20.93 5.29
N ASN A 133 3.30 21.49 5.91
CA ASN A 133 2.95 21.22 7.31
C ASN A 133 1.48 20.80 7.42
N PHE A 134 1.00 20.53 8.63
CA PHE A 134 -0.37 20.08 8.84
C PHE A 134 -1.40 21.10 8.35
N GLU A 135 -1.20 22.39 8.61
CA GLU A 135 -2.14 23.44 8.20
C GLU A 135 -2.31 23.50 6.67
N MET A 136 -1.21 23.35 5.91
CA MET A 136 -1.27 23.30 4.45
C MET A 136 -2.09 22.10 3.95
N CYS A 137 -1.91 20.92 4.56
CA CYS A 137 -2.72 19.74 4.23
C CYS A 137 -4.18 19.94 4.63
N TRP A 138 -4.44 20.51 5.80
CA TRP A 138 -5.79 20.76 6.27
C TRP A 138 -6.54 21.75 5.38
N ASP A 139 -5.89 22.83 4.95
CA ASP A 139 -6.47 23.81 4.04
C ASP A 139 -6.84 23.20 2.70
N GLU A 140 -5.95 22.40 2.13
CA GLU A 140 -6.20 21.76 0.84
C GLU A 140 -7.29 20.68 0.93
N LEU A 141 -7.30 19.91 2.02
CA LEU A 141 -8.38 18.96 2.31
C LEU A 141 -9.73 19.67 2.43
N ARG A 142 -9.80 20.80 3.14
CA ARG A 142 -11.04 21.59 3.27
C ARG A 142 -11.53 22.11 1.93
N ARG A 143 -10.65 22.55 1.03
CA ARG A 143 -11.03 22.99 -0.31
C ARG A 143 -11.70 21.85 -1.09
N TRP A 144 -11.08 20.66 -1.08
CA TRP A 144 -11.67 19.49 -1.74
C TRP A 144 -13.04 19.12 -1.14
N LEU A 145 -13.16 19.06 0.19
CA LEU A 145 -14.42 18.77 0.86
C LEU A 145 -15.51 19.81 0.54
N GLY A 146 -15.14 21.09 0.42
CA GLY A 146 -16.05 22.16 0.00
C GLY A 146 -16.63 21.91 -1.39
N VAL A 147 -15.77 21.58 -2.37
CA VAL A 147 -16.21 21.28 -3.74
C VAL A 147 -17.08 20.03 -3.81
N GLN A 148 -16.76 19.00 -3.01
CA GLN A 148 -17.61 17.81 -2.92
C GLN A 148 -19.01 18.15 -2.39
N ALA A 149 -19.09 18.98 -1.33
CA ALA A 149 -20.36 19.38 -0.76
C ALA A 149 -21.22 20.22 -1.73
N GLU A 150 -20.60 21.02 -2.59
CA GLU A 150 -21.30 21.78 -3.64
C GLU A 150 -21.80 20.87 -4.77
N PHE A 151 -20.97 19.94 -5.23
CA PHE A 151 -21.34 18.95 -6.24
C PHE A 151 -22.58 18.14 -5.80
N GLU A 152 -22.64 17.76 -4.52
CA GLU A 152 -23.77 17.03 -3.96
C GLU A 152 -25.07 17.85 -3.92
N LYS A 153 -24.99 19.13 -3.54
CA LYS A 153 -26.16 20.03 -3.54
C LYS A 153 -26.72 20.23 -4.94
N GLY A 154 -25.85 20.32 -5.95
CA GLY A 154 -26.25 20.42 -7.36
C GLY A 154 -27.04 19.20 -7.82
N HIS A 155 -26.65 17.99 -7.40
CA HIS A 155 -27.30 16.74 -7.79
C HIS A 155 -28.62 16.47 -7.05
N SER A 156 -28.75 16.94 -5.79
CA SER A 156 -30.01 16.78 -5.04
C SER A 156 -31.15 17.66 -5.57
N THR A 157 -30.83 18.80 -6.18
CA THR A 157 -31.83 19.78 -6.61
C THR A 157 -32.48 19.42 -7.95
N ASN A 158 -31.83 18.58 -8.77
CA ASN A 158 -32.33 18.13 -10.07
C ASN A 158 -33.01 16.75 -10.07
N ARG A 159 -33.05 16.02 -8.95
CA ARG A 159 -33.65 14.66 -8.87
C ARG A 159 -35.11 14.63 -8.39
N SER A 160 -35.81 15.76 -8.38
CA SER A 160 -37.20 15.85 -7.93
C SER A 160 -38.25 15.64 -9.02
N ALA A 161 -37.88 15.23 -10.23
CA ALA A 161 -38.83 14.80 -11.24
C ALA A 161 -38.19 13.73 -12.14
N GLU A 162 -38.79 12.54 -12.14
CA GLU A 162 -38.60 11.44 -13.10
C GLU A 162 -37.34 10.56 -12.98
N ASP A 163 -37.61 9.24 -13.03
CA ASP A 163 -36.73 8.07 -13.13
C ASP A 163 -35.89 7.58 -11.93
N GLN A 164 -36.53 6.66 -11.19
CA GLN A 164 -35.90 5.56 -10.45
C GLN A 164 -35.57 4.42 -11.44
N ASP A 165 -34.28 4.14 -11.72
CA ASP A 165 -33.76 2.75 -11.91
C ASP A 165 -32.27 2.62 -12.31
N GLN A 166 -31.33 3.33 -11.65
CA GLN A 166 -29.91 2.97 -11.81
C GLN A 166 -29.16 2.81 -10.49
N ASP A 167 -28.85 1.53 -10.26
CA ASP A 167 -28.15 0.85 -9.18
C ASP A 167 -26.70 1.33 -8.97
N THR A 168 -26.55 2.59 -8.55
CA THR A 168 -25.31 3.06 -7.92
C THR A 168 -25.53 3.09 -6.43
N GLY A 169 -25.12 2.00 -5.77
CA GLY A 169 -25.24 1.82 -4.33
C GLY A 169 -24.72 3.03 -3.53
N PRO A 170 -25.28 3.26 -2.33
CA PRO A 170 -24.92 4.41 -1.50
C PRO A 170 -23.42 4.40 -1.20
N SER A 171 -22.70 5.40 -1.71
CA SER A 171 -21.28 5.59 -1.39
C SER A 171 -21.06 5.55 0.13
N PRO A 172 -20.06 4.83 0.65
CA PRO A 172 -19.77 4.77 2.08
C PRO A 172 -19.45 6.15 2.69
N TYR A 173 -19.11 7.15 1.86
CA TYR A 173 -19.02 8.55 2.29
C TYR A 173 -20.37 9.16 2.70
N ARG A 174 -21.48 8.65 2.14
CA ARG A 174 -22.85 9.14 2.40
C ARG A 174 -23.31 8.88 3.84
N PHE A 175 -22.67 7.97 4.57
CA PHE A 175 -22.95 7.73 5.99
C PHE A 175 -21.78 8.08 6.91
N ARG A 176 -20.52 7.85 6.48
CA ARG A 176 -19.34 8.16 7.32
C ARG A 176 -18.96 9.65 7.33
N MET A 177 -19.27 10.42 6.27
CA MET A 177 -19.10 11.88 6.24
C MET A 177 -20.40 12.68 6.37
N ARG A 178 -21.59 12.05 6.39
CA ARG A 178 -22.82 12.79 6.76
C ARG A 178 -22.84 13.21 8.22
N GLN A 179 -22.11 12.46 9.07
CA GLN A 179 -21.83 12.86 10.45
C GLN A 179 -20.88 14.08 10.54
N VAL A 180 -20.27 14.49 9.42
CA VAL A 180 -19.38 15.65 9.28
C VAL A 180 -20.12 16.87 8.69
N GLY A 181 -21.16 16.67 7.89
CA GLY A 181 -21.80 17.76 7.14
C GLY A 181 -23.24 18.12 7.49
N GLN A 182 -24.00 17.30 8.24
CA GLN A 182 -25.46 17.48 8.28
C GLN A 182 -26.11 17.14 9.64
N ILE A 183 -25.95 18.03 10.62
CA ILE A 183 -27.02 18.34 11.59
C ILE A 183 -27.08 19.87 11.67
N GLY A 184 -28.21 20.44 11.27
CA GLY A 184 -28.47 21.87 11.43
C GLY A 184 -28.32 22.25 12.89
N GLY A 185 -27.32 23.08 13.20
CA GLY A 185 -27.07 23.55 14.56
C GLY A 185 -25.62 24.01 14.77
N ASP A 186 -24.63 23.18 14.46
CA ASP A 186 -23.26 23.41 14.92
C ASP A 186 -22.19 23.17 13.85
N ARG A 187 -22.15 24.04 12.83
CA ARG A 187 -21.09 24.02 11.79
C ARG A 187 -19.68 24.17 12.38
N HIS A 188 -19.54 24.78 13.55
CA HIS A 188 -18.25 24.97 14.22
C HIS A 188 -17.74 23.71 14.92
N ASN A 189 -18.63 22.84 15.39
CA ASN A 189 -18.22 21.69 16.22
C ASN A 189 -17.75 20.51 15.36
N GLY A 190 -18.39 20.25 14.20
CA GLY A 190 -17.93 19.27 13.21
C GLY A 190 -16.54 19.60 12.66
N SER A 191 -16.31 20.87 12.30
CA SER A 191 -15.01 21.30 11.79
C SER A 191 -13.85 21.05 12.76
N ARG A 192 -14.09 21.09 14.08
CA ARG A 192 -13.04 20.86 15.09
C ARG A 192 -12.74 19.37 15.27
N THR A 193 -13.78 18.53 15.31
CA THR A 193 -13.59 17.07 15.42
C THR A 193 -12.90 16.52 14.19
N ASP A 194 -13.22 17.03 13.00
CA ASP A 194 -12.57 16.60 11.76
C ASP A 194 -11.12 17.07 11.66
N ARG A 195 -10.83 18.31 12.09
CA ARG A 195 -9.45 18.78 12.21
C ARG A 195 -8.65 17.90 13.15
N ASN A 196 -9.23 17.49 14.29
CA ASN A 196 -8.57 16.58 15.22
C ASN A 196 -8.31 15.20 14.61
N LYS A 197 -9.27 14.63 13.87
CA LYS A 197 -9.09 13.36 13.15
C LYS A 197 -7.99 13.45 12.11
N ALA A 198 -7.99 14.50 11.29
CA ALA A 198 -6.94 14.76 10.32
C ALA A 198 -5.58 14.95 11.00
N LYS A 199 -5.54 15.61 12.16
CA LYS A 199 -4.31 15.77 12.94
C LYS A 199 -3.77 14.45 13.46
N MET A 200 -4.64 13.55 13.93
CA MET A 200 -4.24 12.20 14.36
C MET A 200 -3.72 11.38 13.17
N ALA A 201 -4.41 11.41 12.03
CA ALA A 201 -3.96 10.76 10.80
C ALA A 201 -2.60 11.32 10.33
N PHE A 202 -2.38 12.64 10.40
CA PHE A 202 -1.10 13.25 10.08
C PHE A 202 0.03 12.76 11.00
N LYS A 203 -0.25 12.60 12.31
CA LYS A 203 0.71 12.02 13.27
C LYS A 203 1.03 10.57 12.95
N ASN A 204 0.02 9.74 12.65
CA ASN A 204 0.24 8.36 12.26
C ASN A 204 1.12 8.27 10.99
N LEU A 205 0.92 9.16 10.01
CA LEU A 205 1.77 9.22 8.81
C LEU A 205 3.22 9.60 9.11
N LEU A 206 3.49 10.36 10.19
CA LEU A 206 4.84 10.61 10.69
C LEU A 206 5.43 9.37 11.37
N GLU A 207 4.64 8.68 12.19
CA GLU A 207 5.04 7.45 12.88
C GLU A 207 5.35 6.30 11.91
N LEU A 208 4.62 6.24 10.79
CA LEU A 208 4.84 5.29 9.70
C LEU A 208 5.98 5.71 8.75
N GLU A 209 6.69 6.80 9.05
CA GLU A 209 7.77 7.38 8.24
C GLU A 209 7.37 7.73 6.78
N LEU A 210 6.07 7.83 6.50
CA LEU A 210 5.57 8.27 5.19
C LEU A 210 5.74 9.78 5.03
N PHE A 211 5.60 10.52 6.12
CA PHE A 211 6.03 11.90 6.26
C PHE A 211 7.28 11.94 7.13
N MET A 212 8.29 12.69 6.71
CA MET A 212 9.49 12.91 7.52
C MET A 212 9.70 14.41 7.76
N PRO A 213 10.03 14.84 8.98
CA PRO A 213 10.49 16.19 9.23
C PRO A 213 11.68 16.54 8.33
N ASP A 214 11.78 17.80 7.93
CA ASP A 214 12.96 18.24 7.18
C ASP A 214 14.23 18.11 8.04
N ALA A 215 15.34 17.69 7.42
CA ALA A 215 16.58 17.32 8.13
C ALA A 215 17.17 18.51 8.92
N SER A 216 16.90 19.73 8.46
CA SER A 216 17.22 20.99 9.14
C SER A 216 16.54 21.11 10.53
N PHE A 217 15.43 20.40 10.75
CA PHE A 217 14.72 20.31 12.03
C PHE A 217 15.03 19.03 12.80
N SER A 218 15.46 17.95 12.13
CA SER A 218 15.84 16.69 12.77
C SER A 218 17.04 16.87 13.71
N THR A 219 18.00 17.75 13.39
CA THR A 219 19.15 18.01 14.25
C THR A 219 18.80 18.78 15.53
N LEU A 220 17.62 19.42 15.60
CA LEU A 220 17.22 20.26 16.72
C LEU A 220 16.28 19.56 17.72
N ASN A 221 15.53 18.52 17.31
CA ASN A 221 14.41 17.98 18.11
C ASN A 221 14.36 16.44 18.29
N MET A 222 15.37 15.67 17.86
CA MET A 222 15.36 14.19 18.01
C MET A 222 15.32 13.67 19.46
N THR A 223 15.48 14.52 20.47
CA THR A 223 15.33 14.13 21.88
C THR A 223 13.86 13.98 22.33
N SER A 224 12.86 14.40 21.54
CA SER A 224 11.47 14.46 22.03
C SER A 224 10.44 13.57 21.33
N LEU A 225 10.77 12.91 20.20
CA LEU A 225 9.80 12.11 19.42
C LEU A 225 9.96 10.58 19.59
N ALA A 226 11.11 10.08 20.05
CA ALA A 226 11.31 8.66 20.34
C ALA A 226 10.93 8.26 21.79
N GLY A 227 10.34 9.18 22.57
CA GLY A 227 10.09 9.03 24.00
C GLY A 227 8.73 8.43 24.34
N GLY A 228 8.45 7.20 23.89
CA GLY A 228 7.44 6.37 24.52
C GLY A 228 8.02 5.67 25.75
N LEU A 229 7.49 6.01 26.93
CA LEU A 229 7.68 5.33 28.23
C LEU A 229 9.00 5.61 28.99
N GLY A 230 8.93 6.57 29.91
CA GLY A 230 9.78 6.58 31.11
C GLY A 230 10.77 7.73 31.18
N GLY A 231 10.38 8.77 31.93
CA GLY A 231 11.27 9.64 32.68
C GLY A 231 12.41 10.31 31.91
N LEU A 232 12.26 11.60 31.64
CA LEU A 232 13.12 12.65 32.19
C LEU A 232 12.57 13.99 31.71
N SER A 233 12.05 14.76 32.67
CA SER A 233 11.55 16.11 32.46
C SER A 233 12.74 17.05 32.22
N ALA A 234 13.19 17.14 30.97
CA ALA A 234 14.06 18.22 30.54
C ALA A 234 13.15 19.38 30.06
N THR A 235 12.94 20.34 30.96
CA THR A 235 12.24 21.61 30.70
C THR A 235 13.03 22.48 29.71
N ARG A 236 13.04 22.11 28.43
CA ARG A 236 13.53 22.99 27.36
C ARG A 236 12.45 24.00 26.98
N LYS A 237 12.45 25.14 27.69
CA LYS A 237 11.91 26.41 27.20
C LYS A 237 12.68 26.79 25.92
N GLY A 238 12.15 26.49 24.73
CA GLY A 238 12.83 26.94 23.51
C GLY A 238 12.21 26.55 22.16
N SER A 239 11.46 25.45 22.04
CA SER A 239 10.77 25.13 20.78
C SER A 239 9.33 25.65 20.84
N LEU A 240 9.14 26.94 20.53
CA LEU A 240 7.84 27.63 20.49
C LEU A 240 6.98 27.28 19.26
N LEU A 241 7.51 26.48 18.33
CA LEU A 241 6.75 26.07 17.15
C LEU A 241 5.73 25.00 17.54
N ARG A 242 4.46 25.29 17.27
CA ARG A 242 3.38 24.30 17.41
C ARG A 242 3.71 23.09 16.52
N ASP A 243 3.47 21.88 17.01
CA ASP A 243 3.67 20.62 16.25
C ASP A 243 3.04 20.65 14.85
N GLU A 244 1.95 21.39 14.69
CA GLU A 244 1.19 21.57 13.44
C GLU A 244 1.97 22.32 12.34
N LEU A 245 2.96 23.12 12.74
CA LEU A 245 3.73 24.00 11.85
C LEU A 245 5.09 23.41 11.46
N VAL A 246 5.43 22.23 11.96
CA VAL A 246 6.67 21.54 11.62
C VAL A 246 6.64 21.19 10.13
N PRO A 247 7.64 21.65 9.33
CA PRO A 247 7.71 21.29 7.93
C PRO A 247 8.17 19.84 7.78
N VAL A 248 7.45 19.11 6.93
CA VAL A 248 7.66 17.72 6.60
C VAL A 248 7.72 17.54 5.09
N ARG A 249 8.30 16.42 4.65
CA ARG A 249 8.34 15.96 3.26
C ARG A 249 7.70 14.59 3.15
N CYS A 250 7.01 14.32 2.04
CA CYS A 250 6.50 12.98 1.75
C CYS A 250 7.63 12.10 1.18
N GLN A 251 7.77 10.87 1.70
CA GLN A 251 8.75 9.89 1.19
C GLN A 251 8.28 9.18 -0.07
N ILE A 252 6.98 9.18 -0.34
CA ILE A 252 6.40 8.51 -1.50
C ILE A 252 6.40 9.49 -2.68
N GLU A 253 6.94 9.04 -3.81
CA GLU A 253 6.88 9.80 -5.05
C GLU A 253 5.42 10.02 -5.50
N VAL A 254 5.14 11.23 -5.99
CA VAL A 254 3.80 11.65 -6.40
C VAL A 254 3.15 10.70 -7.43
N GLY A 255 3.93 10.18 -8.38
CA GLY A 255 3.45 9.23 -9.38
C GLY A 255 3.04 7.88 -8.79
N ASN A 256 3.69 7.45 -7.71
CA ASN A 256 3.40 6.17 -7.05
C ASN A 256 2.12 6.24 -6.22
N ILE A 257 1.80 7.39 -5.61
CA ILE A 257 0.56 7.58 -4.83
C ILE A 257 -0.67 7.30 -5.71
N VAL A 258 -0.73 7.87 -6.92
CA VAL A 258 -1.89 7.68 -7.82
C VAL A 258 -2.05 6.23 -8.23
N LYS A 259 -0.95 5.58 -8.63
CA LYS A 259 -0.96 4.17 -9.05
C LYS A 259 -1.44 3.26 -7.92
N LEU A 260 -0.97 3.51 -6.70
CA LEU A 260 -1.38 2.72 -5.53
C LEU A 260 -2.86 2.90 -5.21
N VAL A 261 -3.37 4.13 -5.22
CA VAL A 261 -4.80 4.39 -5.00
C VAL A 261 -5.66 3.75 -6.09
N GLU A 262 -5.22 3.83 -7.35
CA GLU A 262 -5.88 3.19 -8.50
C GLU A 262 -5.96 1.67 -8.31
N GLU A 263 -4.84 1.02 -8.00
CA GLU A 263 -4.81 -0.41 -7.75
C GLU A 263 -5.68 -0.83 -6.55
N MET A 264 -5.68 -0.05 -5.47
CA MET A 264 -6.51 -0.33 -4.29
C MET A 264 -8.01 -0.27 -4.63
N VAL A 265 -8.41 0.72 -5.44
CA VAL A 265 -9.81 0.86 -5.89
C VAL A 265 -10.20 -0.25 -6.88
N GLU A 266 -9.32 -0.60 -7.82
CA GLU A 266 -9.59 -1.68 -8.78
C GLU A 266 -9.71 -3.05 -8.11
N LYS A 267 -8.88 -3.32 -7.10
CA LYS A 267 -8.88 -4.59 -6.36
C LYS A 267 -9.91 -4.63 -5.24
N GLY A 268 -10.57 -3.51 -4.93
CA GLY A 268 -11.49 -3.40 -3.80
C GLY A 268 -10.79 -3.59 -2.44
N GLU A 269 -9.51 -3.22 -2.33
CA GLU A 269 -8.70 -3.40 -1.13
C GLU A 269 -8.87 -2.24 -0.14
N GLY A 270 -8.95 -2.59 1.15
CA GLY A 270 -9.04 -1.64 2.26
C GLY A 270 -10.36 -0.86 2.34
N ASP A 271 -10.40 0.13 3.24
CA ASP A 271 -11.56 1.02 3.43
C ASP A 271 -11.86 1.92 2.21
N VAL A 272 -10.98 1.90 1.21
CA VAL A 272 -10.92 2.83 0.07
C VAL A 272 -11.50 2.21 -1.20
N GLY A 273 -11.57 0.87 -1.27
CA GLY A 273 -11.95 0.10 -2.46
C GLY A 273 -13.26 0.52 -3.15
N ALA A 274 -14.12 1.30 -2.46
CA ALA A 274 -15.39 1.77 -2.98
C ALA A 274 -15.40 3.25 -3.43
N ASP A 275 -14.37 4.06 -3.17
CA ASP A 275 -14.45 5.51 -3.38
C ASP A 275 -13.75 6.00 -4.65
N ARG A 276 -14.48 5.94 -5.77
CA ARG A 276 -14.06 6.51 -7.06
C ARG A 276 -13.84 8.03 -7.01
N ARG A 277 -14.44 8.75 -6.07
CA ARG A 277 -14.25 10.21 -5.96
C ARG A 277 -12.86 10.54 -5.45
N LEU A 278 -12.38 9.77 -4.47
CA LEU A 278 -11.01 9.90 -3.99
C LEU A 278 -10.02 9.60 -5.12
N LEU A 279 -10.26 8.54 -5.91
CA LEU A 279 -9.43 8.23 -7.09
C LEU A 279 -9.42 9.36 -8.11
N ASN A 280 -10.59 9.93 -8.43
CA ASN A 280 -10.70 11.04 -9.36
C ASN A 280 -9.95 12.28 -8.86
N TRP A 281 -10.03 12.56 -7.56
CA TRP A 281 -9.26 13.64 -6.97
C TRP A 281 -7.75 13.37 -7.04
N ALA A 282 -7.32 12.15 -6.69
CA ALA A 282 -5.93 11.73 -6.78
C ALA A 282 -5.37 11.80 -8.21
N LYS A 283 -6.19 11.53 -9.24
CA LYS A 283 -5.79 11.68 -10.65
C LYS A 283 -5.74 13.14 -11.09
N GLY A 284 -6.63 13.98 -10.56
CA GLY A 284 -6.71 15.39 -10.88
C GLY A 284 -5.44 16.19 -10.55
N SER A 285 -5.32 17.35 -11.17
CA SER A 285 -4.22 18.31 -10.94
C SER A 285 -4.36 19.11 -9.64
N GLY A 286 -5.40 18.83 -8.86
CA GLY A 286 -5.91 19.73 -7.82
C GLY A 286 -7.11 20.50 -8.36
N LEU A 287 -7.85 21.14 -7.44
CA LEU A 287 -8.87 22.13 -7.80
C LEU A 287 -8.24 23.33 -8.49
#